data_AF-A0A374T8W9-F1
#
_entry.id   AF-A0A374T8W9-F1
#
_cell.length_a   1.000
_cell.length_b   1.000
_cell.length_c   1.000
_cell.angle_alpha   90.00
_cell.angle_beta   90.00
_cell.angle_gamma   90.00
#
_symmetry.space_group_name_H-M   'P 1'
#
loop_
_entity.id
_entity.type
_entity.pdbx_description
1 polymer ?
#
loop_
_entity_poly.entity_id
_entity_poly.type
_entity_poly.pdbx_seq_one_letter_code
_entity_poly.pdbx_strand_id
1 'polypeptide(L)'
;MQYINITIELLKAYSSSKSMKELLAVAIWIKMQHSNSVMWNVTEYRLRKELHIGKPKAERLIQDMKDDSLFSVDGNKVVVSSFRDNTIKWTRKGREYRGTMVCKFEVKEYTLKKLFNLINEKLFEFEICAAEHKDCCMKAPEGEKVGAKGKAITIKQFQKALNTSSSSVSRIKKRLIASGRIDSTLAEKHSFDIRNEEETKRTLLRTRKTKADFIIGTLGFVVLACSYSIADRAVSDGFRHLIYGKQSEKVIQRDMSIGGIPDGFFC
;
A
#
# COMPACT_ATOMS: atom_id res chain seq x y z
N MET A 1 -20.16 -8.22 1.46
CA MET A 1 -19.45 -6.93 1.57
C MET A 1 -18.97 -6.51 0.18
N GLN A 2 -19.18 -5.26 -0.20
CA GLN A 2 -18.76 -4.74 -1.51
C GLN A 2 -17.40 -4.06 -1.38
N TYR A 3 -16.53 -4.24 -2.38
CA TYR A 3 -15.18 -3.67 -2.39
C TYR A 3 -14.93 -2.91 -3.70
N ILE A 4 -14.14 -1.84 -3.60
CA ILE A 4 -13.52 -1.16 -4.73
C ILE A 4 -12.06 -1.56 -4.77
N ASN A 5 -11.59 -1.93 -5.96
CA ASN A 5 -10.17 -2.18 -6.20
C ASN A 5 -9.51 -0.90 -6.71
N ILE A 6 -8.41 -0.51 -6.07
CA ILE A 6 -7.60 0.64 -6.46
C ILE A 6 -6.21 0.14 -6.77
N THR A 7 -5.64 0.58 -7.88
CA THR A 7 -4.28 0.20 -8.27
C THR A 7 -3.27 0.83 -7.32
N ILE A 8 -2.24 0.05 -6.99
CA ILE A 8 -1.16 0.54 -6.12
C ILE A 8 -0.41 1.69 -6.78
N GLU A 9 -0.28 1.68 -8.10
CA GLU A 9 0.32 2.77 -8.87
C GLU A 9 -0.46 4.08 -8.71
N LEU A 10 -1.80 4.04 -8.75
CA LEU A 10 -2.62 5.23 -8.50
C LEU A 10 -2.45 5.73 -7.06
N LEU A 11 -2.45 4.83 -6.06
CA LEU A 11 -2.18 5.20 -4.67
C LEU A 11 -0.82 5.88 -4.51
N LYS A 12 0.22 5.37 -5.19
CA LYS A 12 1.57 5.95 -5.15
C LYS A 12 1.63 7.30 -5.85
N ALA A 13 1.01 7.44 -7.03
CA ALA A 13 0.97 8.70 -7.77
C ALA A 13 0.34 9.84 -6.94
N TYR A 14 -0.78 9.55 -6.28
CA TYR A 14 -1.48 10.53 -5.43
C TYR A 14 -0.93 10.59 -4.00
N SER A 15 0.12 9.82 -3.66
CA SER A 15 0.77 9.91 -2.34
C SER A 15 1.72 11.10 -2.21
N SER A 16 2.01 11.78 -3.32
CA SER A 16 3.01 12.84 -3.47
C SER A 16 2.74 14.10 -2.66
N SER A 17 1.49 14.40 -2.28
CA SER A 17 1.18 15.55 -1.43
C SER A 17 -0.09 15.33 -0.63
N LYS A 18 -0.33 16.17 0.37
CA LYS A 18 -1.57 16.11 1.15
C LYS A 18 -2.80 16.42 0.28
N SER A 19 -2.72 17.41 -0.60
CA SER A 19 -3.82 17.78 -1.49
C SER A 19 -4.17 16.65 -2.45
N MET A 20 -3.16 16.02 -3.07
CA MET A 20 -3.35 14.88 -3.96
C MET A 20 -4.01 13.68 -3.25
N LYS A 21 -3.61 13.38 -2.01
CA LYS A 21 -4.28 12.33 -1.22
C LYS A 21 -5.72 12.69 -0.86
N GLU A 22 -5.98 13.93 -0.50
CA GLU A 22 -7.34 14.41 -0.23
C GLU A 22 -8.19 14.29 -1.50
N LEU A 23 -7.62 14.59 -2.68
CA LEU A 23 -8.29 14.46 -3.96
C LEU A 23 -8.56 12.99 -4.33
N LEU A 24 -7.59 12.09 -4.17
CA LEU A 24 -7.82 10.64 -4.32
C LEU A 24 -8.90 10.14 -3.35
N ALA A 25 -8.91 10.61 -2.11
CA ALA A 25 -9.96 10.25 -1.15
C ALA A 25 -11.35 10.67 -1.65
N VAL A 26 -11.50 11.83 -2.29
CA VAL A 26 -12.77 12.23 -2.94
C VAL A 26 -13.13 11.31 -4.10
N ALA A 27 -12.17 10.95 -4.96
CA ALA A 27 -12.41 10.01 -6.06
C ALA A 27 -12.92 8.65 -5.56
N ILE A 28 -12.31 8.14 -4.50
CA ILE A 28 -12.70 6.88 -3.84
C ILE A 28 -14.12 7.00 -3.30
N TRP A 29 -14.41 8.08 -2.57
CA TRP A 29 -15.74 8.32 -2.03
C TRP A 29 -16.80 8.38 -3.12
N ILE A 30 -16.59 9.12 -4.22
CA ILE A 30 -17.54 9.16 -5.34
C ILE A 30 -17.81 7.75 -5.92
N LYS A 31 -16.77 6.94 -6.10
CA LYS A 31 -16.95 5.55 -6.57
C LYS A 31 -17.64 4.64 -5.55
N MET A 32 -17.56 4.94 -4.25
CA MET A 32 -18.31 4.22 -3.21
C MET A 32 -19.81 4.52 -3.27
N GLN A 33 -20.20 5.73 -3.68
CA GLN A 33 -21.60 6.14 -3.71
C GLN A 33 -22.34 5.67 -4.97
N HIS A 34 -21.64 5.52 -6.10
CA HIS A 34 -22.29 5.30 -7.39
C HIS A 34 -21.58 4.21 -8.21
N SER A 35 -22.34 3.19 -8.63
CA SER A 35 -21.86 2.09 -9.47
C SER A 35 -21.24 2.56 -10.79
N ASN A 36 -21.78 3.65 -11.36
CA ASN A 36 -21.33 4.20 -12.64
C ASN A 36 -20.18 5.20 -12.48
N SER A 37 -19.67 5.44 -11.26
CA SER A 37 -18.64 6.46 -10.97
C SER A 37 -19.03 7.90 -11.35
N VAL A 38 -20.34 8.16 -11.51
CA VAL A 38 -20.89 9.48 -11.81
C VAL A 38 -21.60 10.00 -10.56
N MET A 39 -21.27 11.22 -10.14
CA MET A 39 -21.98 11.93 -9.09
C MET A 39 -22.56 13.22 -9.65
N TRP A 40 -23.86 13.40 -9.44
CA TRP A 40 -24.58 14.62 -9.78
C TRP A 40 -24.61 15.58 -8.59
N ASN A 41 -24.85 16.87 -8.84
CA ASN A 41 -25.01 17.89 -7.80
C ASN A 41 -23.83 17.93 -6.82
N VAL A 42 -22.61 17.91 -7.35
CA VAL A 42 -21.38 18.05 -6.55
C VAL A 42 -21.20 19.51 -6.16
N THR A 43 -21.81 19.90 -5.04
CA THR A 43 -21.76 21.28 -4.52
C THR A 43 -20.90 21.38 -3.27
N GLU A 44 -20.45 22.59 -2.95
CA GLU A 44 -19.73 22.90 -1.72
C GLU A 44 -20.48 22.36 -0.49
N TYR A 45 -21.78 22.64 -0.42
CA TYR A 45 -22.65 22.18 0.67
C TYR A 45 -22.65 20.65 0.82
N ARG A 46 -22.78 19.92 -0.29
CA ARG A 46 -22.80 18.45 -0.27
C ARG A 46 -21.47 17.89 0.22
N LEU A 47 -20.34 18.39 -0.30
CA LEU A 47 -19.02 17.95 0.15
C LEU A 47 -18.81 18.21 1.65
N ARG A 48 -19.21 19.37 2.15
CA ARG A 48 -19.09 19.69 3.58
C ARG A 48 -19.89 18.72 4.45
N LYS A 49 -21.14 18.47 4.07
CA LYS A 49 -22.06 17.60 4.80
C LYS A 49 -21.57 16.15 4.84
N GLU A 50 -21.27 15.59 3.68
CA GLU A 50 -20.95 14.16 3.53
C GLU A 50 -19.50 13.82 3.96
N LEU A 51 -18.54 14.70 3.64
CA LEU A 51 -17.13 14.44 3.93
C LEU A 51 -16.66 15.05 5.27
N HIS A 52 -17.54 15.78 5.97
CA HIS A 52 -17.28 16.49 7.22
C HIS A 52 -16.07 17.43 7.12
N ILE A 53 -16.11 18.34 6.16
CA ILE A 53 -15.05 19.31 5.89
C ILE A 53 -15.56 20.76 5.96
N GLY A 54 -14.63 21.69 6.19
CA GLY A 54 -14.93 23.13 6.15
C GLY A 54 -15.08 23.66 4.73
N LYS A 55 -15.77 24.80 4.60
CA LYS A 55 -16.03 25.48 3.33
C LYS A 55 -14.78 25.73 2.47
N PRO A 56 -13.69 26.33 2.98
CA PRO A 56 -12.51 26.58 2.14
C PRO A 56 -11.91 25.30 1.54
N LYS A 57 -12.01 24.18 2.27
CA LYS A 57 -11.53 22.88 1.77
C LYS A 57 -12.46 22.30 0.70
N ALA A 58 -13.76 22.45 0.86
CA ALA A 58 -14.72 21.99 -0.12
C ALA A 58 -14.57 22.76 -1.45
N GLU A 59 -14.43 24.09 -1.39
CA GLU A 59 -14.18 24.93 -2.57
C GLU A 59 -12.88 24.54 -3.28
N ARG A 60 -11.80 24.38 -2.52
CA ARG A 60 -10.51 23.93 -3.06
C ARG A 60 -10.63 22.57 -3.74
N LEU A 61 -11.30 21.59 -3.12
CA LEU A 61 -11.47 20.25 -3.71
C LEU A 61 -12.30 20.30 -5.00
N ILE A 62 -13.30 21.16 -5.10
CA ILE A 62 -14.06 21.36 -6.34
C ILE A 62 -13.17 21.90 -7.45
N GLN A 63 -12.28 22.83 -7.12
CA GLN A 63 -11.31 23.35 -8.09
C GLN A 63 -10.28 22.28 -8.47
N ASP A 64 -9.68 21.61 -7.49
CA ASP A 64 -8.71 20.52 -7.69
C ASP A 64 -9.30 19.41 -8.60
N MET A 65 -10.60 19.10 -8.48
CA MET A 65 -11.28 18.14 -9.35
C MET A 65 -11.42 18.62 -10.80
N LYS A 66 -11.48 19.92 -11.08
CA LYS A 66 -11.55 20.43 -12.46
C LYS A 66 -10.20 20.36 -13.17
N ASP A 67 -9.12 20.46 -12.40
CA ASP A 67 -7.77 20.57 -12.92
C ASP A 67 -7.07 19.19 -13.04
N ASP A 68 -7.64 18.14 -12.44
CA ASP A 68 -7.04 16.81 -12.36
C ASP A 68 -7.69 15.78 -13.29
N SER A 69 -6.86 15.04 -14.03
CA SER A 69 -7.29 14.06 -15.04
C SER A 69 -8.03 12.83 -14.50
N LEU A 70 -8.03 12.61 -13.18
CA LEU A 70 -8.84 11.55 -12.55
C LEU A 70 -10.34 11.86 -12.60
N PHE A 71 -10.71 13.11 -12.89
CA PHE A 71 -12.08 13.58 -12.94
C PHE A 71 -12.41 14.17 -14.31
N SER A 72 -13.67 14.04 -14.69
CA SER A 72 -14.29 14.83 -15.75
C SER A 72 -15.46 15.58 -15.14
N VAL A 73 -15.40 16.91 -15.21
CA VAL A 73 -16.36 17.81 -14.56
C VAL A 73 -17.14 18.57 -15.64
N ASP A 74 -18.47 18.44 -15.60
CA ASP A 74 -19.40 19.14 -16.47
C ASP A 74 -20.47 19.83 -15.60
N GLY A 75 -20.31 21.13 -15.38
CA GLY A 75 -21.09 21.87 -14.38
C GLY A 75 -20.95 21.25 -12.98
N ASN A 76 -22.07 20.75 -12.43
CA ASN A 76 -22.11 20.07 -11.13
C ASN A 76 -22.10 18.53 -11.24
N LYS A 77 -21.88 17.99 -12.44
CA LYS A 77 -21.69 16.56 -12.68
C LYS A 77 -20.21 16.24 -12.64
N VAL A 78 -19.83 15.27 -11.82
CA VAL A 78 -18.45 14.79 -11.72
C VAL A 78 -18.40 13.31 -12.05
N VAL A 79 -17.54 12.94 -12.99
CA VAL A 79 -17.27 11.55 -13.36
C VAL A 79 -15.86 11.20 -12.94
N VAL A 80 -15.68 10.11 -12.21
CA VAL A 80 -14.35 9.61 -11.81
C VAL A 80 -13.88 8.55 -12.79
N SER A 81 -12.72 8.78 -13.39
CA SER A 81 -12.03 7.85 -14.29
C SER A 81 -11.88 6.45 -13.66
N SER A 82 -11.82 5.42 -14.51
CA SER A 82 -11.63 4.06 -14.04
C SER A 82 -10.31 3.94 -13.27
N PHE A 83 -10.33 3.24 -12.13
CA PHE A 83 -9.09 2.90 -11.43
C PHE A 83 -8.35 1.72 -12.08
N ARG A 84 -8.94 1.07 -13.11
CA ARG A 84 -8.31 -0.07 -13.77
C ARG A 84 -7.12 0.38 -14.62
N ASP A 85 -6.07 -0.43 -14.57
CA ASP A 85 -4.95 -0.32 -15.49
C ASP A 85 -5.31 -1.00 -16.82
N ASN A 86 -5.35 -0.21 -17.90
CA ASN A 86 -5.67 -0.68 -19.24
C ASN A 86 -4.41 -0.93 -20.10
N THR A 87 -3.21 -0.81 -19.52
CA THR A 87 -1.96 -1.07 -20.25
C THR A 87 -1.84 -2.54 -20.65
N ILE A 88 -1.39 -2.79 -21.88
CA ILE A 88 -1.14 -4.14 -22.40
C ILE A 88 0.22 -4.61 -21.90
N LYS A 89 0.23 -5.76 -21.22
CA LYS A 89 1.43 -6.41 -20.69
C LYS A 89 1.56 -7.80 -21.31
N TRP A 90 2.79 -8.32 -21.33
CA TRP A 90 3.10 -9.59 -21.96
C TRP A 90 3.64 -10.58 -20.94
N THR A 91 3.13 -11.81 -20.96
CA THR A 91 3.68 -12.91 -20.16
C THR A 91 4.98 -13.42 -20.78
N ARG A 92 5.79 -14.16 -20.01
CA ARG A 92 6.99 -14.86 -20.53
C ARG A 92 6.70 -15.81 -21.71
N LYS A 93 5.45 -16.26 -21.83
CA LYS A 93 4.96 -17.13 -22.91
C LYS A 93 4.38 -16.34 -24.09
N GLY A 94 4.58 -15.02 -24.15
CA GLY A 94 4.11 -14.17 -25.25
C GLY A 94 2.58 -13.95 -25.28
N ARG A 95 1.87 -14.21 -24.18
CA ARG A 95 0.42 -13.91 -24.09
C ARG A 95 0.19 -12.50 -23.56
N GLU A 96 -0.70 -11.77 -24.22
CA GLU A 96 -1.17 -10.46 -23.77
C GLU A 96 -2.07 -10.60 -22.54
N TYR A 97 -1.92 -9.67 -21.59
CA TYR A 97 -2.85 -9.50 -20.49
C TYR A 97 -2.90 -8.03 -20.08
N ARG A 98 -4.02 -7.61 -19.50
CA ARG A 98 -4.16 -6.30 -18.85
C ARG A 98 -4.33 -6.57 -17.37
N GLY A 99 -3.52 -5.96 -16.51
CA GLY A 99 -3.64 -6.23 -15.08
C GLY A 99 -2.54 -5.60 -14.27
N THR A 100 -2.81 -5.38 -13.00
CA THR A 100 -1.84 -4.79 -12.07
C THR A 100 -2.17 -5.15 -10.63
N MET A 101 -1.26 -4.81 -9.73
CA MET A 101 -1.48 -4.95 -8.29
C MET A 101 -2.52 -3.94 -7.82
N VAL A 102 -3.54 -4.43 -7.13
CA VAL A 102 -4.61 -3.62 -6.55
C VAL A 102 -4.69 -3.85 -5.04
N CYS A 103 -5.29 -2.89 -4.36
CA CYS A 103 -5.73 -3.00 -2.98
C CYS A 103 -7.24 -2.81 -2.87
N LYS A 104 -7.85 -3.54 -1.94
CA LYS A 104 -9.29 -3.48 -1.67
C LYS A 104 -9.60 -2.37 -0.67
N PHE A 105 -10.58 -1.56 -1.02
CA PHE A 105 -11.28 -0.63 -0.13
C PHE A 105 -12.70 -1.13 0.08
N GLU A 106 -13.09 -1.28 1.34
CA GLU A 106 -14.46 -1.67 1.67
C GLU A 106 -15.41 -0.50 1.43
N VAL A 107 -16.54 -0.74 0.76
CA VAL A 107 -17.58 0.27 0.52
C VAL A 107 -18.37 0.51 1.79
N LYS A 108 -18.14 1.66 2.42
CA LYS A 108 -18.78 2.16 3.64
C LYS A 108 -18.85 3.68 3.60
N GLU A 109 -19.62 4.28 4.50
CA GLU A 109 -19.59 5.72 4.73
C GLU A 109 -18.31 6.14 5.45
N TYR A 110 -17.54 7.01 4.81
CA TYR A 110 -16.32 7.56 5.37
C TYR A 110 -16.31 9.08 5.26
N THR A 111 -15.78 9.71 6.31
CA THR A 111 -15.36 11.11 6.24
C THR A 111 -14.06 11.23 5.45
N LEU A 112 -13.74 12.44 4.95
CA LEU A 112 -12.47 12.66 4.23
C LEU A 112 -11.26 12.27 5.08
N LYS A 113 -11.30 12.58 6.39
CA LYS A 113 -10.22 12.23 7.32
C LYS A 113 -10.03 10.72 7.45
N LYS A 114 -11.11 9.94 7.47
CA LYS A 114 -11.04 8.47 7.54
C LYS A 114 -10.44 7.90 6.26
N LEU A 115 -10.89 8.34 5.07
CA LEU A 115 -10.32 7.90 3.79
C LEU A 115 -8.85 8.28 3.65
N PHE A 116 -8.48 9.51 4.02
CA PHE A 116 -7.10 9.95 4.02
C PHE A 116 -6.21 9.06 4.92
N ASN A 117 -6.68 8.71 6.11
CA ASN A 117 -5.96 7.79 6.99
C ASN A 117 -5.88 6.38 6.40
N LEU A 118 -6.96 5.88 5.82
CA LEU A 118 -7.03 4.56 5.21
C LEU A 118 -6.07 4.44 4.02
N ILE A 119 -5.95 5.47 3.17
CA ILE A 119 -4.96 5.54 2.09
C ILE A 119 -3.54 5.40 2.66
N ASN A 120 -3.22 6.15 3.72
CA ASN A 120 -1.89 6.08 4.33
C ASN A 120 -1.62 4.71 4.99
N GLU A 121 -2.62 4.10 5.61
CA GLU A 121 -2.53 2.75 6.17
C GLU A 121 -2.30 1.71 5.08
N LYS A 122 -3.05 1.77 3.96
CA LYS A 122 -2.84 0.88 2.82
C LYS A 122 -1.46 1.04 2.18
N LEU A 123 -0.96 2.27 2.05
CA LEU A 123 0.41 2.51 1.58
C LEU A 123 1.45 1.93 2.55
N PHE A 124 1.23 2.05 3.86
CA PHE A 124 2.13 1.49 4.86
C PHE A 124 2.16 -0.04 4.82
N GLU A 125 0.99 -0.68 4.79
CA GLU A 125 0.85 -2.14 4.71
C GLU A 125 1.43 -2.69 3.41
N PHE A 126 1.21 -1.98 2.30
CA PHE A 126 1.76 -2.39 1.01
C PHE A 126 3.29 -2.51 1.03
N GLU A 127 4.00 -1.60 1.70
CA GLU A 127 5.47 -1.69 1.81
C GLU A 127 5.93 -2.94 2.57
N ILE A 128 5.16 -3.38 3.58
CA ILE A 128 5.42 -4.64 4.31
C ILE A 128 5.13 -5.82 3.40
N CYS A 129 3.93 -5.88 2.80
CA CYS A 129 3.54 -6.95 1.87
C CYS A 129 4.54 -7.08 0.71
N ALA A 130 4.98 -5.97 0.13
CA ALA A 130 5.93 -5.96 -0.98
C ALA A 130 7.34 -6.41 -0.56
N ALA A 131 7.75 -6.17 0.69
CA ALA A 131 9.00 -6.69 1.22
C ALA A 131 8.91 -8.20 1.43
N GLU A 132 7.83 -8.69 2.06
CA GLU A 132 7.59 -10.12 2.25
C GLU A 132 7.53 -10.87 0.92
N HIS A 133 6.83 -10.33 -0.08
CA HIS A 133 6.72 -10.95 -1.41
C HIS A 133 8.07 -11.04 -2.13
N LYS A 134 8.93 -10.02 -1.99
CA LYS A 134 10.29 -10.05 -2.56
C LYS A 134 11.12 -11.15 -1.92
N ASP A 135 11.03 -11.31 -0.60
CA ASP A 135 11.81 -12.30 0.13
C ASP A 135 11.35 -13.74 -0.20
N CYS A 136 10.05 -13.98 -0.39
CA CYS A 136 9.52 -15.27 -0.87
C CYS A 136 10.01 -15.67 -2.27
N CYS A 137 10.31 -14.69 -3.13
CA CYS A 137 10.73 -14.94 -4.52
C CYS A 137 12.25 -15.13 -4.67
N MET A 138 13.04 -14.96 -3.61
CA MET A 138 14.48 -15.20 -3.63
C MET A 138 14.75 -16.69 -3.39
N LYS A 139 15.50 -17.34 -4.30
CA LYS A 139 16.01 -18.70 -4.03
C LYS A 139 16.94 -18.62 -2.82
N ALA A 140 16.68 -19.41 -1.77
CA ALA A 140 17.67 -19.58 -0.72
C ALA A 140 18.92 -20.25 -1.33
N PRO A 141 20.13 -19.85 -0.89
CA PRO A 141 21.33 -20.65 -1.11
C PRO A 141 21.12 -22.08 -0.58
N GLU A 142 21.72 -23.08 -1.22
CA GLU A 142 21.62 -24.48 -0.78
C GLU A 142 21.98 -24.61 0.71
N GLY A 143 21.09 -25.21 1.50
CA GLY A 143 21.27 -25.43 2.94
C GLY A 143 20.64 -24.37 3.85
N GLU A 144 20.18 -23.22 3.33
CA GLU A 144 19.44 -22.24 4.11
C GLU A 144 17.92 -22.44 3.95
N LYS A 145 17.18 -22.51 5.08
CA LYS A 145 15.73 -22.42 5.02
C LYS A 145 15.38 -21.02 4.50
N VAL A 146 14.51 -20.92 3.48
CA VAL A 146 13.81 -19.68 3.10
C VAL A 146 12.92 -19.28 4.28
N GLY A 147 13.53 -18.76 5.33
CA GLY A 147 12.80 -18.09 6.39
C GLY A 147 12.43 -16.73 5.84
N ALA A 148 11.14 -16.41 5.81
CA ALA A 148 10.63 -15.05 5.69
C ALA A 148 11.16 -14.22 6.88
N LYS A 149 12.45 -13.91 6.90
CA LYS A 149 13.04 -12.98 7.85
C LYS A 149 12.54 -11.62 7.41
N GLY A 150 11.46 -11.15 8.05
CA GLY A 150 10.84 -9.86 7.78
C GLY A 150 11.92 -8.81 7.58
N LYS A 151 12.09 -8.36 6.33
CA LYS A 151 13.15 -7.43 5.96
C LYS A 151 13.08 -6.21 6.86
N ALA A 152 14.25 -5.75 7.31
CA ALA A 152 14.30 -4.55 8.12
C ALA A 152 13.87 -3.34 7.27
N ILE A 153 12.70 -2.77 7.55
CA ILE A 153 12.20 -1.58 6.86
C ILE A 153 12.48 -0.37 7.75
N THR A 154 13.23 0.59 7.23
CA THR A 154 13.52 1.81 8.01
C THR A 154 12.31 2.73 8.04
N ILE A 155 12.16 3.53 9.11
CA ILE A 155 11.13 4.58 9.17
C ILE A 155 11.25 5.53 7.97
N LYS A 156 12.47 5.81 7.49
CA LYS A 156 12.71 6.64 6.31
C LYS A 156 12.08 6.08 5.04
N GLN A 157 12.06 4.76 4.85
CA GLN A 157 11.38 4.14 3.71
C GLN A 157 9.87 4.39 3.76
N PHE A 158 9.24 4.22 4.92
CA PHE A 158 7.83 4.57 5.11
C PHE A 158 7.58 6.06 4.92
N GLN A 159 8.46 6.94 5.42
CA GLN A 159 8.32 8.38 5.20
C GLN A 159 8.32 8.73 3.71
N LYS A 160 9.18 8.09 2.93
CA LYS A 160 9.24 8.27 1.47
C LYS A 160 7.99 7.74 0.79
N ALA A 161 7.54 6.53 1.14
CA ALA A 161 6.36 5.90 0.54
C ALA A 161 5.05 6.64 0.86
N LEU A 162 4.93 7.17 2.07
CA LEU A 162 3.76 7.93 2.52
C LEU A 162 3.93 9.44 2.32
N ASN A 163 5.06 9.94 1.80
CA ASN A 163 5.43 11.36 1.81
C ASN A 163 4.97 12.13 3.07
N THR A 164 5.42 11.69 4.24
CA THR A 164 4.99 12.27 5.52
C THR A 164 6.10 12.29 6.56
N SER A 165 5.87 13.01 7.66
CA SER A 165 6.84 13.13 8.75
C SER A 165 7.03 11.79 9.48
N SER A 166 8.20 11.61 10.09
CA SER A 166 8.51 10.44 10.93
C SER A 166 7.50 10.28 12.08
N SER A 167 7.05 11.40 12.66
CA SER A 167 6.02 11.43 13.69
C SER A 167 4.66 10.91 13.18
N SER A 168 4.28 11.24 11.95
CA SER A 168 3.04 10.77 11.33
C SER A 168 3.12 9.28 11.00
N VAL A 169 4.25 8.82 10.45
CA VAL A 169 4.53 7.38 10.24
C VAL A 169 4.44 6.63 11.56
N SER A 170 5.04 7.14 12.63
CA SER A 170 4.99 6.52 13.96
C SER A 170 3.57 6.40 14.50
N ARG A 171 2.71 7.41 14.31
CA ARG A 171 1.29 7.34 14.68
C ARG A 171 0.54 6.27 13.88
N ILE A 172 0.80 6.16 12.58
CA ILE A 172 0.20 5.12 11.72
C ILE A 172 0.64 3.73 12.19
N LYS A 173 1.95 3.54 12.40
CA LYS A 173 2.51 2.30 12.96
C LYS A 173 1.80 1.90 14.26
N LYS A 174 1.71 2.82 15.23
CA LYS A 174 1.04 2.55 16.51
C LYS A 174 -0.43 2.15 16.33
N ARG A 175 -1.15 2.80 15.41
CA ARG A 175 -2.56 2.48 15.13
C ARG A 175 -2.73 1.11 14.46
N LEU A 176 -1.84 0.74 13.54
CA LEU A 176 -1.87 -0.57 12.88
C LEU A 176 -1.50 -1.72 13.84
N ILE A 177 -0.56 -1.49 14.76
CA ILE A 177 -0.25 -2.45 15.84
C ILE A 177 -1.43 -2.58 16.80
N ALA A 178 -2.01 -1.46 17.23
CA ALA A 178 -3.16 -1.47 18.13
C ALA A 178 -4.41 -2.14 17.52
N SER A 179 -4.55 -2.13 16.19
CA SER A 179 -5.62 -2.84 15.48
C SER A 179 -5.28 -4.29 15.13
N GLY A 180 -4.10 -4.80 15.52
CA GLY A 180 -3.67 -6.17 15.26
C GLY A 180 -3.40 -6.47 13.79
N ARG A 181 -3.21 -5.44 12.95
CA ARG A 181 -3.00 -5.60 11.51
C ARG A 181 -1.55 -5.92 11.16
N ILE A 182 -0.62 -5.43 11.95
CA ILE A 182 0.83 -5.64 11.77
C ILE A 182 1.51 -5.96 13.10
N ASP A 183 2.60 -6.71 13.02
CA ASP A 183 3.57 -6.86 14.10
C ASP A 183 4.85 -6.08 13.78
N SER A 184 5.56 -5.63 14.82
CA SER A 184 6.88 -5.02 14.66
C SER A 184 7.81 -5.34 15.81
N THR A 185 9.08 -5.58 15.51
CA THR A 185 10.13 -5.65 16.53
C THR A 185 10.57 -4.26 16.98
N LEU A 186 11.30 -4.21 18.10
CA LEU A 186 11.93 -2.98 18.59
C LEU A 186 13.22 -2.72 17.79
N ALA A 187 13.49 -1.44 17.51
CA ALA A 187 14.80 -1.05 16.99
C ALA A 187 15.81 -1.09 18.13
N GLU A 188 16.95 -1.73 17.90
CA GLU A 188 18.01 -1.85 18.89
C GLU A 188 19.26 -1.09 18.44
N LYS A 189 19.93 -0.46 19.39
CA LYS A 189 21.23 0.17 19.19
C LYS A 189 22.23 -0.49 20.13
N HIS A 190 23.29 -1.03 19.54
CA HIS A 190 24.39 -1.67 20.25
C HIS A 190 25.64 -0.81 20.04
N SER A 191 26.40 -0.58 21.11
CA SER A 191 27.67 0.14 21.06
C SER A 191 28.79 -0.73 21.63
N PHE A 192 30.00 -0.57 21.12
CA PHE A 192 31.20 -1.25 21.59
C PHE A 192 32.43 -0.36 21.39
N ASP A 193 33.48 -0.54 22.19
CA ASP A 193 34.76 0.15 21.97
C ASP A 193 35.57 -0.59 20.90
N ILE A 194 35.97 0.12 19.83
CA ILE A 194 36.72 -0.46 18.71
C ILE A 194 38.13 -0.90 19.12
N ARG A 195 38.66 -0.37 20.23
CA ARG A 195 39.98 -0.75 20.77
C ARG A 195 39.91 -2.10 21.48
N ASN A 196 38.72 -2.54 21.87
CA ASN A 196 38.50 -3.84 22.48
C ASN A 196 38.05 -4.86 21.43
N GLU A 197 39.00 -5.63 20.91
CA GLU A 197 38.73 -6.62 19.86
C GLU A 197 37.74 -7.70 20.29
N GLU A 198 37.77 -8.13 21.55
CA GLU A 198 36.86 -9.17 22.05
C GLU A 198 35.42 -8.67 22.13
N GLU A 199 35.21 -7.46 22.66
CA GLU A 199 33.89 -6.82 22.73
C GLU A 199 33.34 -6.55 21.34
N THR A 200 34.20 -6.10 20.43
CA THR A 200 33.87 -5.90 19.01
C THR A 200 33.40 -7.21 18.37
N LYS A 201 34.19 -8.28 18.48
CA LYS A 201 33.84 -9.60 17.92
C LYS A 201 32.53 -10.13 18.51
N ARG A 202 32.34 -10.04 19.83
CA ARG A 202 31.12 -10.51 20.52
C ARG A 202 29.87 -9.74 20.05
N THR A 203 29.97 -8.42 19.93
CA THR A 203 28.83 -7.57 19.54
C THR A 203 28.45 -7.77 18.07
N LEU A 204 29.44 -7.87 17.19
CA LEU A 204 29.24 -8.15 15.75
C LEU A 204 28.64 -9.56 15.53
N LEU A 205 29.14 -10.57 16.26
CA LEU A 205 28.58 -11.93 16.21
C LEU A 205 27.12 -11.95 16.71
N ARG A 206 26.83 -11.30 17.86
CA ARG A 206 25.48 -11.24 18.44
C ARG A 206 24.49 -10.58 17.49
N THR A 207 24.90 -9.48 16.85
CA THR A 207 24.07 -8.71 15.92
C THR A 207 24.06 -9.28 14.50
N ARG A 208 24.87 -10.32 14.23
CA ARG A 208 25.11 -10.92 12.91
C ARG A 208 25.56 -9.90 11.87
N LYS A 209 26.30 -8.88 12.29
CA LYS A 209 26.87 -7.85 11.42
C LYS A 209 28.35 -8.13 11.21
N THR A 210 28.85 -7.82 10.02
CA THR A 210 30.27 -7.96 9.70
C THR A 210 31.09 -6.74 10.10
N LYS A 211 30.45 -5.59 10.30
CA LYS A 211 31.08 -4.32 10.70
C LYS A 211 30.09 -3.40 11.41
N ALA A 212 30.62 -2.38 12.10
CA ALA A 212 29.81 -1.28 12.63
C ALA A 212 29.07 -0.54 11.49
N ASP A 213 27.88 -0.03 11.77
CA ASP A 213 27.14 0.82 10.86
C ASP A 213 27.75 2.23 10.80
N PHE A 214 28.26 2.73 11.93
CA PHE A 214 29.05 3.97 12.02
C PHE A 214 29.94 3.97 13.27
N ILE A 215 30.96 4.83 13.27
CA ILE A 215 31.94 4.98 14.36
C ILE A 215 32.00 6.46 14.77
N ILE A 216 32.02 6.73 16.07
CA ILE A 216 32.21 8.07 16.64
C ILE A 216 33.34 7.99 17.67
N GLY A 217 34.48 8.61 17.38
CA GLY A 217 35.68 8.49 18.21
C GLY A 217 36.15 7.04 18.28
N THR A 218 36.22 6.48 19.49
CA THR A 218 36.59 5.07 19.73
C THR A 218 35.38 4.14 19.84
N LEU A 219 34.15 4.63 19.67
CA LEU A 219 32.94 3.83 19.81
C LEU A 219 32.36 3.43 18.45
N GLY A 220 32.22 2.13 18.22
CA GLY A 220 31.48 1.55 17.11
C GLY A 220 30.01 1.36 17.47
N PHE A 221 29.12 1.60 16.51
CA PHE A 221 27.69 1.43 16.69
C PHE A 221 27.10 0.48 15.67
N VAL A 222 26.21 -0.40 16.11
CA VAL A 222 25.35 -1.25 15.28
C VAL A 222 23.91 -0.93 15.57
N VAL A 223 23.14 -0.69 14.51
CA VAL A 223 21.71 -0.41 14.56
C VAL A 223 20.96 -1.55 13.90
N LEU A 224 20.15 -2.25 14.69
CA LEU A 224 19.18 -3.22 14.19
C LEU A 224 17.86 -2.48 13.98
N ALA A 225 17.49 -2.30 12.71
CA ALA A 225 16.23 -1.67 12.36
C ALA A 225 15.05 -2.61 12.67
N CYS A 226 13.87 -2.03 12.90
CA CYS A 226 12.64 -2.79 13.09
C CYS A 226 12.38 -3.70 11.89
N SER A 227 12.07 -4.96 12.16
CA SER A 227 11.36 -5.82 11.24
C SER A 227 9.86 -5.62 11.39
N TYR A 228 9.12 -5.88 10.32
CA TYR A 228 7.67 -5.80 10.27
C TYR A 228 7.12 -7.07 9.63
N SER A 229 5.94 -7.47 10.05
CA SER A 229 5.17 -8.54 9.40
C SER A 229 3.68 -8.22 9.41
N ILE A 230 2.96 -8.75 8.43
CA ILE A 230 1.49 -8.71 8.44
C ILE A 230 0.96 -9.74 9.45
N ALA A 231 0.18 -9.29 10.43
CA ALA A 231 -0.41 -10.16 11.44
C ALA A 231 -1.81 -10.67 11.03
N ASP A 232 -2.58 -9.81 10.35
CA ASP A 232 -3.93 -10.14 9.87
C ASP A 232 -3.92 -10.56 8.41
N ARG A 233 -4.34 -11.80 8.14
CA ARG A 233 -4.43 -12.35 6.78
C ARG A 233 -5.37 -11.55 5.88
N ALA A 234 -6.43 -10.92 6.43
CA ALA A 234 -7.33 -10.08 5.66
C ALA A 234 -6.63 -8.85 5.06
N VAL A 235 -5.53 -8.40 5.67
CA VAL A 235 -4.67 -7.35 5.10
C VAL A 235 -3.94 -7.87 3.88
N SER A 236 -3.31 -9.03 3.97
CA SER A 236 -2.60 -9.66 2.84
C SER A 236 -3.55 -9.98 1.68
N ASP A 237 -4.72 -10.57 1.95
CA ASP A 237 -5.78 -10.85 0.96
C ASP A 237 -6.42 -9.57 0.37
N GLY A 238 -6.19 -8.44 1.04
CA GLY A 238 -6.53 -7.10 0.60
C GLY A 238 -5.68 -6.62 -0.58
N PHE A 239 -4.48 -7.17 -0.77
CA PHE A 239 -3.55 -6.84 -1.85
C PHE A 239 -3.47 -8.00 -2.83
N ARG A 240 -3.79 -7.78 -4.10
CA ARG A 240 -3.75 -8.86 -5.11
C ARG A 240 -3.46 -8.33 -6.50
N HIS A 241 -2.88 -9.18 -7.34
CA HIS A 241 -2.80 -8.89 -8.77
C HIS A 241 -4.16 -9.16 -9.41
N LEU A 242 -4.72 -8.17 -10.11
CA LEU A 242 -6.00 -8.30 -10.79
C LEU A 242 -5.79 -8.20 -12.30
N ILE A 243 -6.21 -9.24 -13.03
CA ILE A 243 -6.16 -9.31 -14.49
C ILE A 243 -7.55 -9.00 -15.05
N TYR A 244 -7.62 -8.03 -15.94
CA TYR A 244 -8.83 -7.57 -16.62
C TYR A 244 -8.90 -8.17 -18.02
N GLY A 245 -10.11 -8.43 -18.51
CA GLY A 245 -10.32 -8.78 -19.93
C GLY A 245 -10.10 -10.25 -20.30
N LYS A 246 -10.06 -11.19 -19.35
CA LYS A 246 -10.28 -12.62 -19.66
C LYS A 246 -11.76 -12.83 -20.01
N GLN A 247 -12.17 -12.44 -21.22
CA GLN A 247 -13.35 -13.01 -21.85
C GLN A 247 -12.89 -14.09 -22.84
N SER A 248 -13.48 -15.28 -22.70
CA SER A 248 -13.45 -16.42 -23.64
C SER A 248 -12.18 -17.28 -23.74
N GLU A 249 -11.76 -17.91 -22.65
CA GLU A 249 -11.35 -19.32 -22.76
C GLU A 249 -12.36 -20.12 -21.95
N LYS A 250 -13.41 -20.64 -22.61
CA LYS A 250 -14.16 -21.76 -22.05
C LYS A 250 -13.12 -22.87 -21.88
N VAL A 251 -12.65 -23.09 -20.66
CA VAL A 251 -11.91 -24.31 -20.34
C VAL A 251 -12.92 -25.42 -20.54
N ILE A 252 -12.80 -26.14 -21.66
CA ILE A 252 -13.46 -27.43 -21.82
C ILE A 252 -12.74 -28.35 -20.82
N GLN A 253 -13.22 -28.37 -19.59
CA GLN A 253 -12.92 -29.48 -18.69
C GLN A 253 -13.56 -30.70 -19.33
N ARG A 254 -12.74 -31.63 -19.79
CA ARG A 254 -13.23 -32.98 -20.11
C ARG A 254 -13.92 -33.49 -18.84
N ASP A 255 -15.21 -33.76 -18.99
CA ASP A 255 -16.03 -34.59 -18.13
C ASP A 255 -16.72 -34.02 -16.89
N MET A 256 -17.03 -32.71 -16.76
CA MET A 256 -18.13 -32.29 -15.87
C MET A 256 -18.87 -31.03 -16.35
N SER A 257 -20.19 -31.05 -16.11
CA SER A 257 -21.22 -30.05 -16.44
C SER A 257 -20.79 -28.57 -16.36
N ILE A 258 -21.28 -27.78 -17.32
CA ILE A 258 -21.10 -26.34 -17.52
C ILE A 258 -21.18 -25.57 -16.19
N GLY A 259 -20.02 -25.21 -15.64
CA GLY A 259 -19.85 -24.27 -14.54
C GLY A 259 -18.77 -23.26 -14.92
N GLY A 260 -19.05 -21.96 -14.74
CA GLY A 260 -18.11 -20.88 -15.06
C GLY A 260 -16.78 -21.03 -14.32
N ILE A 261 -15.71 -20.55 -14.95
CA ILE A 261 -14.38 -20.45 -14.33
C ILE A 261 -14.52 -19.64 -13.03
N PRO A 262 -14.17 -20.18 -11.86
CA PRO A 262 -14.07 -19.38 -10.66
C PRO A 262 -12.93 -18.38 -10.84
N ASP A 263 -13.18 -17.10 -10.53
CA ASP A 263 -12.19 -16.03 -10.53
C ASP A 263 -10.91 -16.47 -9.79
N GLY A 264 -9.86 -16.82 -10.53
CA GLY A 264 -8.62 -17.31 -9.93
C GLY A 264 -7.69 -18.00 -10.92
N PHE A 265 -7.10 -17.26 -11.84
CA PHE A 265 -5.88 -17.72 -12.51
C PHE A 265 -4.70 -16.98 -11.88
N PHE A 266 -3.95 -17.71 -11.04
CA PHE A 266 -2.83 -17.22 -10.24
C PHE A 266 -1.50 -17.44 -11.00
N CYS A 267 -0.65 -16.43 -11.01
CA CYS A 267 0.79 -16.53 -11.25
C CYS A 267 1.48 -15.69 -10.18
#